data_AF-A0A0Q8VZ77-F1
#
_entry.id   AF-A0A0Q8VZ77-F1
#
_cell.length_a   1.000
_cell.length_b   1.000
_cell.length_c   1.000
_cell.angle_alpha   90.00
_cell.angle_beta   90.00
_cell.angle_gamma   90.00
#
_symmetry.space_group_name_H-M   'P 1'
#
loop_
_entity.id
_entity.type
_entity.pdbx_description
1 polymer ?
#
loop_
_entity_poly.entity_id
_entity_poly.type
_entity_poly.pdbx_seq_one_letter_code
_entity_poly.pdbx_strand_id
1 'polypeptide(L)'
;MWETNQYGAGVVASLEALISRDVGPEEELVRFPDGRTAILFCGACGDIWCGAISTRVEVADDSVAWRDIAFQDRITGEISTDGPPPTLRFERDAYERTIRDLIGEWR
;
A
#
# COMPACT_ATOMS: atom_id res chain seq x y z
N MET A 1 27.74 -1.06 9.28
CA MET A 1 26.95 0.07 9.82
C MET A 1 26.16 0.58 8.64
N TRP A 2 24.99 -0.01 8.41
CA TRP A 2 24.13 0.37 7.29
C TRP A 2 23.27 1.52 7.79
N GLU A 3 23.42 2.69 7.18
CA GLU A 3 22.56 3.83 7.43
C GLU A 3 21.12 3.40 7.22
N THR A 4 20.27 3.68 8.22
CA THR A 4 18.83 3.56 8.13
C THR A 4 18.40 4.25 6.84
N ASN A 5 17.91 3.48 5.87
CA ASN A 5 17.55 3.97 4.55
C ASN A 5 16.63 5.19 4.69
N GLN A 6 17.16 6.37 4.35
CA GLN A 6 16.50 7.68 4.50
C GLN A 6 15.24 7.86 3.62
N TYR A 7 14.78 6.80 2.97
CA TYR A 7 13.70 6.80 1.96
C TYR A 7 12.53 5.85 2.30
N GLY A 8 12.49 5.26 3.49
CA GLY A 8 11.58 4.15 3.76
C GLY A 8 10.15 4.56 4.16
N ALA A 9 9.22 4.56 3.21
CA ALA A 9 8.13 3.61 3.42
C ALA A 9 8.83 2.24 3.44
N GLY A 10 9.05 1.66 4.63
CA GLY A 10 9.79 0.43 4.73
C GLY A 10 9.17 -0.57 3.77
N VAL A 11 9.96 -1.21 2.91
CA VAL A 11 9.41 -2.20 1.96
C VAL A 11 8.52 -3.19 2.72
N VAL A 12 8.96 -3.58 3.92
CA VAL A 12 8.19 -4.40 4.85
C VAL A 12 6.89 -3.73 5.31
N ALA A 13 6.88 -2.46 5.74
CA ALA A 13 5.64 -1.78 6.13
C ALA A 13 4.67 -1.62 4.97
N SER A 14 5.15 -1.34 3.76
CA SER A 14 4.32 -1.30 2.56
C SER A 14 3.60 -2.64 2.35
N LEU A 15 4.32 -3.75 2.54
CA LEU A 15 3.77 -5.10 2.42
C LEU A 15 2.85 -5.47 3.60
N GLU A 16 3.20 -5.08 4.83
CA GLU A 16 2.36 -5.32 6.01
C GLU A 16 1.04 -4.54 5.94
N ALA A 17 1.05 -3.32 5.40
CA ALA A 17 -0.16 -2.54 5.17
C ALA A 17 -1.14 -3.22 4.20
N LEU A 18 -0.62 -3.93 3.18
CA LEU A 18 -1.43 -4.67 2.19
C LEU A 18 -2.18 -5.87 2.77
N ILE A 19 -1.76 -6.40 3.91
CA ILE A 19 -2.47 -7.47 4.65
C ILE A 19 -3.21 -6.90 5.88
N SER A 20 -3.52 -5.60 5.86
CA SER A 20 -4.26 -4.89 6.90
C SER A 20 -3.67 -5.03 8.30
N ARG A 21 -2.34 -5.11 8.40
CA ARG A 21 -1.64 -5.10 9.69
C ARG A 21 -1.32 -3.67 10.12
N ASP A 22 -1.23 -3.49 11.43
CA ASP A 22 -0.65 -2.31 12.05
C ASP A 22 0.84 -2.24 11.69
N VAL A 23 1.24 -1.11 11.11
CA VAL A 23 2.62 -0.81 10.68
C VAL A 23 3.31 0.22 11.61
N GLY A 24 2.65 0.60 12.70
CA GLY A 24 3.17 1.48 13.74
C GLY A 24 3.57 2.87 13.20
N PRO A 25 4.81 3.33 13.47
CA PRO A 25 5.23 4.69 13.11
C PRO A 25 5.30 4.94 11.60
N GLU A 26 5.27 3.89 10.77
CA GLU A 26 5.34 3.98 9.31
C GLU A 26 3.96 4.17 8.66
N GLU A 27 2.87 4.23 9.44
CA GLU A 27 1.49 4.38 8.96
C GLU A 27 1.32 5.53 7.95
N GLU A 28 1.89 6.69 8.25
CA GLU A 28 1.77 7.88 7.41
C GLU A 28 2.51 7.76 6.06
N LEU A 29 3.43 6.80 5.96
CA LEU A 29 4.25 6.54 4.78
C LEU A 29 3.60 5.54 3.82
N VAL A 30 2.62 4.76 4.28
CA VAL A 30 2.01 3.67 3.51
C VAL A 30 0.49 3.75 3.39
N ARG A 31 -0.17 4.56 4.23
CA ARG A 31 -1.61 4.82 4.17
C ARG A 31 -1.88 6.32 4.08
N PHE A 32 -2.95 6.70 3.39
CA PHE A 32 -3.47 8.06 3.33
C PHE A 32 -4.41 8.35 4.51
N PRO A 33 -4.67 9.64 4.86
CA PRO A 33 -5.54 9.99 5.99
C PRO A 33 -6.98 9.48 5.87
N ASP A 34 -7.43 9.16 4.66
CA ASP A 34 -8.75 8.60 4.37
C ASP A 34 -8.79 7.06 4.42
N GLY A 35 -7.71 6.44 4.91
CA GLY A 35 -7.57 5.00 5.11
C GLY A 35 -7.16 4.21 3.87
N ARG A 36 -6.92 4.86 2.73
CA ARG A 36 -6.43 4.18 1.51
C ARG A 36 -4.98 3.75 1.69
N THR A 37 -4.63 2.55 1.27
CA THR A 37 -3.27 2.01 1.29
C THR A 37 -2.58 2.27 -0.04
N ALA A 38 -1.34 2.76 -0.01
CA ALA A 38 -0.50 2.89 -1.18
C ALA A 38 -0.02 1.51 -1.66
N ILE A 39 -0.16 1.23 -2.95
CA ILE A 39 0.21 -0.07 -3.57
C ILE A 39 1.33 0.06 -4.59
N LEU A 40 1.53 1.25 -5.15
CA LEU A 40 2.62 1.55 -6.08
C LEU A 40 3.01 3.02 -5.98
N PHE A 41 4.23 3.28 -5.53
CA PHE A 41 4.74 4.62 -5.29
C PHE A 41 5.29 5.27 -6.55
N CYS A 42 5.42 6.61 -6.53
CA CYS A 42 6.15 7.36 -7.54
C CYS A 42 7.58 6.81 -7.70
N GLY A 43 7.95 6.41 -8.92
CA GLY A 43 9.27 5.84 -9.20
C GLY A 43 10.44 6.83 -9.06
N ALA A 44 10.17 8.14 -9.00
CA ALA A 44 11.21 9.16 -8.82
C ALA A 44 11.51 9.44 -7.34
N CYS A 45 10.48 9.54 -6.51
CA CYS A 45 10.62 9.89 -5.09
C CYS A 45 10.63 8.67 -4.17
N GLY A 46 9.94 7.58 -4.57
CA GLY A 46 9.78 6.39 -3.73
C GLY A 46 8.92 6.60 -2.48
N ASP A 47 8.22 7.73 -2.39
CA ASP A 47 7.40 8.11 -1.24
C ASP A 47 5.94 8.40 -1.64
N ILE A 48 5.09 8.50 -0.62
CA ILE A 48 3.65 8.78 -0.76
C ILE A 48 3.35 10.25 -1.03
N TRP A 49 4.32 11.17 -0.89
CA TRP A 49 4.12 12.62 -1.03
C TRP A 49 3.92 13.01 -2.49
N CYS A 50 4.77 12.51 -3.37
CA CYS A 50 4.63 12.70 -4.82
C CYS A 50 3.45 11.91 -5.40
N GLY A 51 2.89 10.99 -4.61
CA GLY A 51 1.70 10.23 -4.91
C GLY A 51 1.97 8.77 -5.20
N ALA A 52 0.89 8.00 -5.14
CA ALA A 52 0.89 6.56 -5.33
C ALA A 52 -0.42 6.12 -5.99
N ILE A 53 -0.38 4.97 -6.64
CA ILE A 53 -1.61 4.20 -6.81
C ILE A 53 -2.05 3.76 -5.40
N SER A 54 -3.29 4.05 -5.05
CA SER A 54 -3.85 3.75 -3.74
C SER A 54 -5.18 3.01 -3.86
N THR A 55 -5.54 2.27 -2.82
CA THR A 55 -6.77 1.48 -2.78
C THR A 55 -7.34 1.41 -1.37
N ARG A 56 -8.64 1.15 -1.23
CA ARG A 56 -9.18 0.60 0.02
C ARG A 56 -8.92 -0.90 0.05
N VAL A 57 -8.16 -1.36 1.06
CA VAL A 57 -7.92 -2.79 1.28
C VAL A 57 -9.01 -3.31 2.21
N GLU A 58 -9.85 -4.20 1.70
CA GLU A 58 -10.87 -4.88 2.50
C GLU A 58 -10.55 -6.36 2.59
N VAL A 59 -10.54 -6.89 3.81
CA VAL A 59 -10.27 -8.30 4.08
C VAL A 59 -11.56 -8.94 4.60
N ALA A 60 -12.06 -9.93 3.87
CA ALA A 60 -13.17 -10.79 4.26
C ALA A 60 -12.66 -12.18 4.66
N ASP A 61 -13.56 -13.11 4.95
CA ASP A 61 -13.17 -14.45 5.42
C ASP A 61 -12.35 -15.22 4.38
N ASP A 62 -12.76 -15.20 3.11
CA ASP A 62 -12.16 -15.98 2.01
C ASP A 62 -11.51 -15.12 0.91
N SER A 63 -11.60 -13.80 1.02
CA SER A 63 -11.15 -12.90 -0.04
C SER A 63 -10.55 -11.60 0.47
N VAL A 64 -9.66 -11.03 -0.34
CA VAL A 64 -9.17 -9.67 -0.21
C VAL A 64 -9.63 -8.87 -1.41
N ALA A 65 -10.14 -7.65 -1.19
CA ALA A 65 -10.53 -6.74 -2.25
C ALA A 65 -9.69 -5.45 -2.19
N TRP A 66 -9.16 -5.07 -3.33
CA TRP A 66 -8.62 -3.74 -3.58
C TRP A 66 -9.71 -2.92 -4.27
N ARG A 67 -10.40 -2.06 -3.50
CA ARG A 67 -11.50 -1.23 -3.98
C ARG A 67 -11.09 0.20 -4.28
N ASP A 68 -11.83 0.76 -5.23
CA ASP A 68 -11.74 2.17 -5.65
C ASP A 68 -10.33 2.57 -6.10
N ILE A 69 -9.58 1.67 -6.76
CA ILE A 69 -8.18 1.90 -7.15
C ILE A 69 -8.06 3.19 -7.97
N ALA A 70 -7.17 4.09 -7.55
CA ALA A 70 -6.95 5.39 -8.17
C ALA A 70 -5.55 5.91 -7.84
N PHE A 71 -5.10 6.95 -8.55
CA PHE A 71 -3.95 7.72 -8.11
C PHE A 71 -4.37 8.67 -6.97
N GLN A 72 -3.49 8.85 -5.98
CA GLN A 72 -3.68 9.79 -4.90
C GLN A 72 -2.32 10.37 -4.48
N ASP A 73 -2.27 11.67 -4.18
CA ASP A 73 -1.09 12.32 -3.62
C ASP A 73 -1.38 13.00 -2.28
N ARG A 74 -0.34 13.19 -1.46
CA ARG A 74 -0.48 13.86 -0.15
C ARG A 74 -0.31 15.37 -0.20
N ILE A 75 0.16 15.93 -1.33
CA ILE A 75 0.39 17.37 -1.47
C ILE A 75 -0.95 18.10 -1.57
N THR A 76 -1.84 17.56 -2.41
CA THR A 76 -3.17 18.11 -2.70
C THR A 76 -4.28 17.31 -2.02
N GLY A 77 -4.04 16.02 -1.75
CA GLY A 77 -5.08 15.09 -1.31
C GLY A 77 -6.03 14.68 -2.44
N GLU A 78 -5.75 15.07 -3.68
CA GLU A 78 -6.56 14.74 -4.84
C GLU A 78 -6.54 13.24 -5.11
N ILE A 79 -7.69 12.70 -5.50
CA ILE A 79 -7.83 11.33 -6.00
C ILE A 79 -8.25 11.43 -7.47
N SER A 80 -7.45 10.84 -8.36
CA SER A 80 -7.68 10.93 -9.80
C SER A 80 -7.63 9.56 -10.49
N THR A 81 -8.43 9.42 -11.55
CA THR A 81 -8.56 8.22 -12.37
C THR A 81 -9.10 8.63 -13.75
N ASP A 82 -8.64 7.96 -14.81
CA ASP A 82 -9.08 8.24 -16.20
C ASP A 82 -10.49 7.66 -16.49
N GLY A 83 -11.08 6.92 -15.56
CA GLY A 83 -12.39 6.30 -15.69
C GLY A 83 -12.91 5.78 -14.34
N PRO A 84 -14.01 4.99 -14.34
CA PRO A 84 -14.52 4.39 -13.11
C PRO A 84 -13.43 3.60 -12.39
N PRO A 85 -13.21 3.82 -11.09
CA PRO A 85 -12.11 3.20 -10.37
C PRO A 85 -12.33 1.68 -10.28
N PRO A 86 -11.36 0.84 -10.70
CA PRO A 86 -11.55 -0.60 -10.73
C PRO A 86 -11.53 -1.21 -9.32
N THR A 87 -12.05 -2.43 -9.24
CA THR A 87 -11.92 -3.30 -8.06
C THR A 87 -11.27 -4.61 -8.46
N LEU A 88 -10.24 -5.01 -7.73
CA LEU A 88 -9.60 -6.32 -7.87
C LEU A 88 -9.93 -7.19 -6.66
N ARG A 89 -10.10 -8.50 -6.89
CA ARG A 89 -10.38 -9.48 -5.84
C ARG A 89 -9.37 -10.61 -5.90
N PHE A 90 -8.94 -11.05 -4.74
CA PHE A 90 -7.99 -12.14 -4.55
C PHE A 90 -8.59 -13.17 -3.61
N GLU A 91 -8.24 -14.44 -3.82
CA GLU A 91 -8.42 -15.47 -2.80
C GLU A 91 -7.47 -15.17 -1.64
N ARG A 92 -7.98 -15.18 -0.42
CA ARG A 92 -7.27 -14.64 0.75
C ARG A 92 -6.01 -15.41 1.08
N ASP A 93 -6.07 -16.74 1.13
CA ASP A 93 -4.93 -17.55 1.56
C ASP A 93 -3.77 -17.46 0.55
N ALA A 94 -4.07 -17.38 -0.74
CA ALA A 94 -3.07 -17.16 -1.78
C ALA A 94 -2.44 -15.76 -1.68
N TYR A 95 -3.26 -14.73 -1.47
CA TYR A 95 -2.81 -13.35 -1.33
C TYR A 95 -1.90 -13.14 -0.12
N GLU A 96 -2.37 -13.55 1.07
CA GLU A 96 -1.61 -13.35 2.30
C GLU A 96 -0.30 -14.14 2.29
N ARG A 97 -0.30 -15.37 1.77
CA ARG A 97 0.92 -16.18 1.62
C ARG A 97 1.94 -15.49 0.74
N THR A 98 1.53 -15.03 -0.44
CA THR A 98 2.42 -14.34 -1.39
C THR A 98 3.09 -13.13 -0.75
N ILE A 99 2.33 -12.31 -0.02
CA ILE A 99 2.86 -11.12 0.65
C ILE A 99 3.76 -11.51 1.83
N ARG A 100 3.40 -12.51 2.62
CA ARG A 100 4.22 -12.99 3.75
C ARG A 100 5.54 -13.58 3.29
N ASP A 101 5.54 -14.36 2.20
CA ASP A 101 6.74 -14.90 1.59
C ASP A 101 7.66 -13.74 1.15
N LEU A 102 7.09 -12.72 0.49
CA LEU A 102 7.84 -11.53 0.08
C LEU A 102 8.40 -10.73 1.27
N ILE A 103 7.65 -10.60 2.37
CA ILE A 103 8.16 -9.99 3.61
C ILE A 103 9.35 -10.80 4.16
N GLY A 104 9.29 -12.13 4.08
CA GLY A 104 10.36 -13.03 4.50
C GLY A 104 11.65 -12.86 3.70
N GLU A 105 11.56 -12.64 2.39
CA GLU A 105 12.73 -12.42 1.52
C GLU A 105 13.42 -11.05 1.75
N TRP A 106 12.73 -10.09 2.36
CA TRP A 106 13.27 -8.73 2.63
C TRP A 106 13.78 -8.53 4.06
N ARG A 107 13.69 -9.54 4.93
CA ARG A 107 14.18 -9.53 6.32
C ARG A 107 15.45 -10.34 6.46
#